data_AF-A0A1H7YX83-F1
#
_entry.id   AF-A0A1H7YX83-F1
#
_cell.length_a   1.000
_cell.length_b   1.000
_cell.length_c   1.000
_cell.angle_alpha   90.00
_cell.angle_beta   90.00
_cell.angle_gamma   90.00
#
_symmetry.space_group_name_H-M   'P 1'
#
loop_
_entity.id
_entity.type
_entity.pdbx_description
1 polymer ?
#
loop_
_entity_poly.entity_id
_entity_poly.type
_entity_poly.pdbx_seq_one_letter_code
_entity_poly.pdbx_strand_id
1 'polypeptide(L)' 'ASYDKSSSMAVGLSSISDNGKWIIKGNINANTEKKFGIGVGVGYQW' A
#
# COMPACT_ATOMS: atom_id res chain seq x y z
N ALA A 1 18.49 7.66 -17.85
CA ALA A 1 17.11 8.15 -17.68
C ALA A 1 16.78 8.12 -16.20
N SER A 2 16.84 9.27 -15.53
CA SER A 2 16.47 9.40 -14.12
C SER A 2 15.39 10.46 -14.10
N TYR A 3 14.15 10.02 -13.91
CA TYR A 3 12.98 10.90 -13.93
C TYR A 3 13.04 11.87 -12.75
N ASP A 4 12.96 13.16 -13.09
CA ASP A 4 12.53 14.30 -12.28
C ASP A 4 12.16 13.98 -10.82
N LYS A 5 13.05 14.36 -9.89
CA LYS A 5 12.87 14.91 -8.51
C LYS A 5 11.71 14.48 -7.58
N SER A 6 10.81 13.60 -7.97
CA SER A 6 9.68 13.14 -7.16
C SER A 6 10.01 11.77 -6.61
N SER A 7 10.77 11.73 -5.51
CA SER A 7 10.89 10.51 -4.71
C SER A 7 9.53 10.21 -4.08
N SER A 8 8.86 9.19 -4.62
CA SER A 8 7.65 8.59 -4.09
C SER A 8 8.04 7.37 -3.27
N MET A 9 7.82 7.40 -1.97
CA MET A 9 8.08 6.28 -1.07
C MET A 9 6.75 5.68 -0.65
N ALA A 10 6.56 4.39 -0.94
CA ALA A 10 5.38 3.64 -0.55
C ALA A 10 5.77 2.48 0.37
N VAL A 11 5.10 2.37 1.51
CA VAL A 11 5.28 1.26 2.45
C VAL A 11 3.91 0.61 2.67
N GLY A 12 3.84 -0.70 2.52
CA GLY A 12 2.60 -1.46 2.66
C GLY A 12 2.76 -2.65 3.58
N LEU A 13 1.69 -2.96 4.32
CA LEU A 13 1.54 -4.11 5.20
C LEU A 13 0.36 -4.93 4.68
N SER A 14 0.49 -6.25 4.65
CA SER A 14 -0.64 -7.12 4.32
C SER A 14 -0.65 -8.34 5.22
N SER A 15 -1.84 -8.73 5.66
CA SER A 15 -2.04 -9.96 6.43
C SER A 15 -3.07 -10.83 5.73
N ILE A 16 -2.80 -12.12 5.70
CA ILE A 16 -3.72 -13.14 5.19
C ILE A 16 -4.04 -14.03 6.38
N SER A 17 -5.32 -14.34 6.57
CA SER A 17 -5.77 -15.26 7.61
C SER A 17 -5.31 -16.69 7.31
N ASP A 18 -5.15 -17.53 8.34
CA ASP A 18 -4.61 -18.89 8.21
C ASP A 18 -5.37 -19.77 7.19
N ASN A 19 -6.68 -19.55 7.06
CA ASN A 19 -7.51 -20.25 6.08
C ASN A 19 -7.44 -19.66 4.66
N GLY A 20 -6.63 -18.63 4.41
CA GLY A 20 -6.47 -17.93 3.13
C GLY A 20 -7.69 -17.11 2.67
N LYS A 21 -8.82 -17.22 3.37
CA LYS A 21 -10.10 -16.64 2.96
C LYS A 21 -10.14 -15.12 3.07
N TRP A 22 -9.53 -14.56 4.11
CA TRP A 22 -9.51 -13.11 4.33
C TRP A 22 -8.12 -12.55 4.09
N ILE A 23 -8.06 -11.51 3.26
CA ILE A 23 -6.87 -10.77 2.90
C ILE A 23 -7.09 -9.32 3.32
N ILE A 24 -6.22 -8.79 4.16
CA ILE A 24 -6.20 -7.36 4.50
C ILE A 24 -4.90 -6.74 4.00
N LYS A 25 -5.01 -5.55 3.42
CA LYS A 25 -3.90 -4.77 2.88
C LYS A 25 -4.04 -3.34 3.38
N GLY A 26 -2.97 -2.81 3.96
CA GLY A 26 -2.82 -1.40 4.28
C GLY A 26 -1.60 -0.88 3.54
N ASN A 27 -1.73 0.28 2.90
CA ASN A 27 -0.63 0.94 2.22
C ASN A 27 -0.60 2.41 2.59
N ILE A 28 0.61 2.94 2.72
CA ILE A 28 0.86 4.33 3.05
C ILE A 28 1.89 4.84 2.05
N ASN A 29 1.52 5.88 1.33
CA ASN A 29 2.33 6.50 0.29
C ASN A 29 2.68 7.92 0.76
N ALA A 30 3.96 8.25 0.74
CA ALA A 30 4.45 9.59 1.02
C ALA A 30 5.26 10.06 -0.19
N ASN A 31 4.79 11.13 -0.83
CA ASN A 31 5.51 11.75 -1.94
C ASN A 31 6.26 13.01 -1.47
N THR A 32 7.39 13.31 -2.11
CA THR A 32 8.24 14.48 -1.78
C THR A 32 7.46 15.82 -1.82
N GLU A 33 6.34 15.87 -2.57
CA GLU A 33 5.42 17.01 -2.67
C GLU A 33 4.44 17.19 -1.48
N LYS A 34 4.70 16.59 -0.30
CA LYS A 34 3.79 16.58 0.87
C LYS A 34 2.42 15.90 0.63
N LYS A 35 2.29 15.13 -0.44
CA LYS A 35 1.09 14.34 -0.71
C LYS A 35 1.22 13.00 0.02
N PHE A 36 0.48 12.86 1.11
CA PHE A 36 0.34 11.60 1.84
C PHE A 36 -0.95 10.92 1.40
N GLY A 37 -0.86 9.67 0.96
CA GLY A 37 -1.99 8.86 0.53
C GLY A 37 -2.03 7.56 1.32
N ILE A 38 -3.09 7.35 2.08
CA ILE A 38 -3.36 6.09 2.77
C ILE A 38 -4.39 5.28 1.98
N GLY A 39 -4.15 3.98 1.85
CA GLY A 39 -5.08 3.02 1.27
C GLY A 39 -5.27 1.84 2.20
N VAL A 40 -6.50 1.37 2.31
CA VAL A 40 -6.83 0.12 3.01
C VAL A 40 -7.75 -0.69 2.11
N GLY A 41 -7.51 -1.99 2.05
CA GLY A 41 -8.29 -2.92 1.24
C GLY A 41 -8.52 -4.22 1.99
N VAL A 42 -9.74 -4.74 1.88
CA VAL A 42 -10.09 -6.07 2.38
C VAL A 42 -10.60 -6.90 1.22
N GLY A 43 -10.15 -8.15 1.14
CA GLY A 43 -10.59 -9.11 0.14
C GLY A 43 -11.04 -10.39 0.83
N TYR A 44 -12.14 -10.94 0.35
CA TYR A 44 -12.58 -12.27 0.71
C TYR A 44 -12.56 -13.15 -0.55
N GLN A 45 -11.83 -14.26 -0.50
CA GLN A 45 -11.75 -15.24 -1.59
C GLN A 45 -12.33 -16.56 -1.11
N TRP A 46 -13.17 -17.20 -1.94
CA TRP A 46 -13.73 -18.52 -1.71
C TRP A 46 -13.09 -19.56 -2.63
#